data_AF-W1IZ35-F1
#
_entry.id   AF-W1IZ35-F1
#
_cell.length_a   1.000
_cell.length_b   1.000
_cell.length_c   1.000
_cell.angle_alpha   90.00
_cell.angle_beta   90.00
_cell.angle_gamma   90.00
#
_symmetry.space_group_name_H-M   'P 1'
#
loop_
_entity.id
_entity.type
_entity.pdbx_description
1 polymer ?
#
loop_
_entity_poly.entity_id
_entity_poly.type
_entity_poly.pdbx_seq_one_letter_code
_entity_poly.pdbx_strand_id
1 'polypeptide(L)' 'MYSGIVDPKILNIFLRYMINAARHKRLIPYYELQGIFGLDRGTVGKYAGCLGHFCYDNGYPLLNSLIVNADNPKPSYG' A
#
# COMPACT_ATOMS: atom_id res chain seq x y z
N MET A 1 5.88 5.73 15.21
CA MET A 1 7.10 6.29 14.59
C MET A 1 7.84 5.14 13.91
N TYR A 2 7.74 4.99 12.58
CA TYR A 2 8.29 3.85 11.81
C TYR A 2 9.76 4.02 11.39
N SER A 3 10.49 4.97 11.98
CA SER A 3 11.73 5.53 11.39
C SER A 3 12.95 4.60 11.41
N GLY A 4 12.78 3.31 11.76
CA GLY A 4 13.83 2.30 11.64
C GLY A 4 13.51 1.15 10.68
N ILE A 5 12.33 1.11 10.05
CA ILE A 5 11.84 -0.12 9.37
C ILE A 5 11.47 0.11 7.89
N VAL A 6 11.36 1.35 7.44
CA VAL A 6 10.86 1.70 6.10
C VAL A 6 11.90 2.57 5.39
N ASP A 7 12.41 2.11 4.23
CA ASP A 7 13.31 2.89 3.39
C ASP A 7 12.52 4.04 2.72
N PRO A 8 12.90 5.31 2.95
CA PRO A 8 12.23 6.46 2.34
C PRO A 8 12.19 6.43 0.81
N LYS A 9 13.21 5.87 0.15
CA LYS A 9 13.26 5.76 -1.32
C LYS A 9 12.20 4.78 -1.81
N ILE A 10 12.10 3.62 -1.17
CA ILE A 10 11.08 2.62 -1.50
C ILE A 10 9.69 3.21 -1.21
N LEU A 11 9.51 3.91 -0.08
CA LEU A 11 8.24 4.56 0.25
C LEU A 11 7.81 5.59 -0.80
N ASN A 12 8.75 6.37 -1.35
CA ASN A 12 8.45 7.34 -2.41
C ASN A 12 7.97 6.65 -3.69
N ILE A 13 8.63 5.56 -4.10
CA ILE A 13 8.22 4.76 -5.27
C ILE A 13 6.87 4.09 -5.02
N PHE A 14 6.67 3.54 -3.81
CA PHE A 14 5.43 2.92 -3.36
C PHE A 14 4.26 3.92 -3.44
N LEU A 15 4.44 5.13 -2.91
CA LEU A 15 3.46 6.22 -3.00
C LEU A 15 3.11 6.53 -4.46
N ARG A 16 4.10 6.74 -5.34
CA ARG A 16 3.87 7.04 -6.77
C ARG A 16 3.11 5.93 -7.47
N TYR A 17 3.46 4.68 -7.19
CA TYR A 17 2.78 3.52 -7.75
C TYR A 17 1.32 3.47 -7.28
N MET A 18 1.04 3.70 -5.99
CA MET A 18 -0.32 3.72 -5.47
C MET A 18 -1.16 4.90 -6.00
N ILE A 19 -0.55 6.07 -6.21
CA ILE A 19 -1.21 7.20 -6.92
C ILE A 19 -1.60 6.77 -8.34
N ASN A 20 -0.70 6.10 -9.05
CA ASN A 20 -0.99 5.60 -10.40
C ASN A 20 -2.12 4.55 -10.39
N ALA A 21 -2.13 3.63 -9.40
CA ALA A 21 -3.20 2.66 -9.22
C ALA A 21 -4.56 3.35 -8.98
N ALA A 22 -4.58 4.38 -8.11
CA ALA A 22 -5.77 5.17 -7.82
C ALA A 22 -6.33 5.86 -9.07
N ARG A 23 -5.45 6.46 -9.90
CA ARG A 23 -5.84 7.10 -11.17
C ARG A 23 -6.52 6.13 -12.14
N HIS A 24 -6.11 4.87 -12.12
CA HIS A 24 -6.69 3.81 -12.95
C HIS A 24 -7.81 3.03 -12.24
N LYS A 25 -8.24 3.47 -11.05
CA LYS A 25 -9.26 2.80 -10.22
C LYS A 25 -8.96 1.32 -9.97
N ARG A 26 -7.68 0.97 -9.82
CA ARG A 26 -7.23 -0.40 -9.60
C ARG A 26 -7.07 -0.71 -8.11
N LEU A 27 -7.58 -1.87 -7.70
CA LEU A 27 -7.20 -2.51 -6.45
C LEU A 27 -5.91 -3.29 -6.69
N ILE A 28 -4.99 -3.21 -5.73
CA ILE A 28 -3.67 -3.82 -5.82
C ILE A 28 -3.58 -4.95 -4.80
N PRO A 29 -3.40 -6.20 -5.23
CA PRO A 29 -3.22 -7.29 -4.30
C PRO A 29 -1.84 -7.24 -3.62
N TYR A 30 -1.75 -7.72 -2.37
CA TYR A 30 -0.48 -7.80 -1.64
C TYR A 30 0.63 -8.54 -2.42
N TYR A 31 0.31 -9.58 -3.19
CA TYR A 31 1.32 -10.31 -3.96
C TYR A 31 1.93 -9.47 -5.10
N GLU A 32 1.16 -8.55 -5.70
CA GLU A 32 1.66 -7.66 -6.78
C GLU A 32 2.71 -6.72 -6.20
N LEU A 33 2.47 -6.16 -5.02
CA LEU A 33 3.43 -5.33 -4.31
C LEU A 33 4.66 -6.12 -3.87
N GLN A 34 4.50 -7.35 -3.37
CA GLN A 34 5.63 -8.21 -3.02
C GLN A 34 6.53 -8.46 -4.25
N GLY A 35 5.94 -8.74 -5.42
CA GLY A 35 6.67 -8.98 -6.66
C GLY A 35 7.37 -7.72 -7.22
N ILE A 36 6.68 -6.58 -7.23
CA ILE A 36 7.24 -5.32 -7.77
C ILE A 36 8.40 -4.82 -6.91
N PHE A 37 8.24 -4.89 -5.59
CA PHE A 37 9.22 -4.32 -4.65
C PHE A 37 10.25 -5.34 -4.16
N GLY A 38 10.07 -6.63 -4.46
CA GLY A 38 10.95 -7.69 -3.97
C GLY A 38 10.91 -7.84 -2.44
N LEU A 39 9.75 -7.60 -1.83
CA LEU A 39 9.56 -7.57 -0.37
C LEU A 39 8.65 -8.71 0.09
N ASP A 40 8.82 -9.16 1.33
CA ASP A 40 7.86 -10.07 1.96
C ASP A 40 6.55 -9.36 2.33
N ARG A 41 5.47 -10.14 2.52
CA ARG A 41 4.13 -9.63 2.87
C ARG A 41 4.13 -8.76 4.13
N GLY A 42 4.90 -9.12 5.15
CA GLY A 42 4.99 -8.38 6.40
C GLY A 42 5.62 -7.00 6.17
N THR A 43 6.70 -6.95 5.39
CA THR A 43 7.34 -5.68 5.01
C THR A 43 6.41 -4.82 4.15
N VAL A 44 5.71 -5.38 3.16
CA VAL A 44 4.67 -4.65 2.40
C VAL A 44 3.59 -4.10 3.32
N GLY A 45 3.16 -4.86 4.33
CA GLY A 45 2.22 -4.39 5.34
C GLY A 45 2.70 -3.17 6.11
N LYS A 46 3.99 -3.09 6.43
CA LYS A 46 4.60 -1.92 7.08
C LYS A 46 4.62 -0.69 6.15
N TYR A 47 4.96 -0.87 4.86
CA TYR A 47 4.86 0.20 3.87
C TYR A 47 3.43 0.68 3.69
N ALA A 48 2.45 -0.23 3.64
CA ALA A 48 1.03 0.10 3.56
C ALA A 48 0.54 0.91 4.78
N GLY A 49 0.96 0.52 5.99
CA GLY A 49 0.67 1.28 7.21
C GLY A 49 1.30 2.66 7.22
N CYS A 50 2.58 2.76 6.83
CA CYS A 50 3.28 4.04 6.72
C CYS A 50 2.64 4.97 5.67
N LEU A 51 2.20 4.41 4.54
CA LEU A 51 1.46 5.15 3.51
C LEU A 51 0.12 5.65 4.05
N GLY A 52 -0.62 4.82 4.79
CA GLY A 52 -1.88 5.21 5.41
C GLY A 52 -1.72 6.37 6.38
N HIS A 53 -0.73 6.31 7.28
CA HIS A 53 -0.44 7.41 8.19
C HIS A 53 0.02 8.67 7.45
N PHE A 54 0.90 8.54 6.45
CA PHE A 54 1.31 9.68 5.63
C PHE A 54 0.11 10.37 4.95
N CYS A 55 -0.82 9.60 4.38
CA CYS A 55 -2.05 10.15 3.80
C CYS A 55 -2.92 10.83 4.86
N TYR A 56 -3.13 10.19 6.01
CA TYR A 56 -3.94 10.72 7.10
C TYR A 56 -3.40 12.05 7.64
N ASP A 57 -2.11 12.11 7.96
CA ASP A 57 -1.44 13.28 8.55
C ASP A 57 -1.48 14.50 7.62
N ASN A 58 -1.58 14.27 6.30
CA ASN A 58 -1.63 15.32 5.28
C ASN A 58 -3.05 15.61 4.77
N GLY A 59 -4.09 14.95 5.30
CA GLY A 59 -5.47 15.11 4.85
C GLY A 59 -5.71 14.57 3.43
N TYR A 60 -4.93 13.59 2.97
CA TYR A 60 -5.08 12.95 1.67
C TYR A 60 -5.99 11.72 1.72
N PRO A 61 -6.59 11.33 0.58
CA PRO A 61 -7.27 10.04 0.46
C PRO A 61 -6.35 8.88 0.85
N LEU A 62 -6.89 7.91 1.59
CA LEU A 62 -6.13 6.78 2.13
C LEU A 62 -5.76 5.78 1.02
N LEU A 63 -4.60 5.97 0.41
CA LEU A 63 -4.14 5.13 -0.71
C LEU A 63 -3.89 3.67 -0.31
N ASN A 64 -3.61 3.40 0.96
CA ASN A 64 -3.47 2.03 1.47
C ASN A 64 -4.78 1.23 1.43
N SER A 65 -5.95 1.89 1.35
CA SER A 65 -7.26 1.22 1.18
C SER A 65 -7.41 0.49 -0.15
N LEU A 66 -6.58 0.81 -1.14
CA LEU A 66 -6.55 0.14 -2.43
C LEU A 66 -5.80 -1.20 -2.38
N ILE A 67 -5.12 -1.50 -1.27
CA ILE A 67 -4.34 -2.71 -1.10
C ILE A 67 -5.24 -3.82 -0.55
N VAL A 68 -5.36 -4.92 -1.28
CA VAL A 68 -6.32 -6.00 -0.96
C VAL A 68 -5.66 -7.36 -0.83
N ASN A 69 -6.30 -8.25 -0.08
CA ASN A 69 -5.91 -9.66 -0.06
C ASN A 69 -6.51 -10.36 -1.28
N ALA A 70 -5.66 -10.87 -2.17
CA ALA A 70 -6.11 -11.59 -3.35
C ALA A 70 -6.78 -12.93 -3.03
N ASP A 71 -6.44 -13.52 -1.89
CA ASP A 71 -6.90 -14.85 -1.46
C ASP A 71 -8.40 -14.89 -1.17
N ASN A 72 -9.09 -13.74 -1.17
CA ASN A 72 -10.52 -13.68 -0.91
C ASN A 72 -11.21 -12.59 -1.77
N PRO A 73 -11.51 -12.87 -3.05
CA PRO A 73 -12.37 -12.01 -3.88
C PRO A 73 -13.84 -12.19 -3.49
N LYS A 74 -14.15 -12.22 -2.19
CA LYS A 74 -15.52 -12.21 -1.67
C LYS A 74 -15.79 -10.84 -1.08
N PRO A 75 -16.91 -10.18 -1.41
CA PRO A 75 -17.32 -8.97 -0.69
C PRO A 75 -17.39 -9.32 0.79
N SER A 76 -16.81 -8.48 1.65
CA SER A 76 -17.17 -8.50 3.07
C SER A 76 -18.68 -8.28 3.09
N TYR A 77 -19.41 -9.26 3.62
CA TYR A 77 -20.86 -9.31 3.70
C TYR A 77 -21.46 -7.91 3.86
N GLY A 78 -22.36 -7.57 2.93
CA GLY A 78 -22.90 -6.23 2.72
C GLY A 78 -23.48 -5.56 3.96
#